data_AF-A0A3D4V086-F1
#
_entry.id   AF-A0A3D4V086-F1
#
_cell.length_a   1.000
_cell.length_b   1.000
_cell.length_c   1.000
_cell.angle_alpha   90.00
_cell.angle_beta   90.00
_cell.angle_gamma   90.00
#
_symmetry.space_group_name_H-M   'P 1'
#
loop_
_entity.id
_entity.type
_entity.pdbx_description
1 polymer ?
#
loop_
_entity_poly.entity_id
_entity_poly.type
_entity_poly.pdbx_seq_one_letter_code
_entity_poly.pdbx_strand_id
1 'polypeptide(L)'
;MKITELNILGEFKSRTSVGTPKVYKKNDVVYLDGETFIASKTIVGKSPILRESVGWISLARNQVFYESATAPVYAKAGDEWFDTTNGITYKRISDDNGNHWIEI
;
A
#
# COMPACT_ATOMS: atom_id res chain seq x y z
N MET A 1 -10.92 10.33 -2.22
CA MET A 1 -9.65 10.81 -2.81
C MET A 1 -9.98 11.67 -4.02
N LYS A 2 -9.50 12.92 -4.09
CA LYS A 2 -9.72 13.79 -5.26
C LYS A 2 -8.48 13.72 -6.16
N ILE A 3 -8.67 13.53 -7.48
CA ILE A 3 -7.58 13.41 -8.45
C ILE A 3 -6.68 14.65 -8.46
N THR A 4 -7.21 15.82 -8.10
CA THR A 4 -6.50 17.10 -8.03
C THR A 4 -5.41 17.17 -6.95
N GLU A 5 -5.34 16.19 -6.05
CA GLU A 5 -4.34 16.15 -4.96
C GLU A 5 -3.17 15.21 -5.25
N LEU A 6 -3.13 14.58 -6.43
CA LEU A 6 -2.07 13.66 -6.85
C LEU A 6 -0.84 14.41 -7.35
N ASN A 7 0.35 13.95 -6.93
CA ASN A 7 1.63 14.46 -7.43
C ASN A 7 2.37 13.37 -8.19
N ILE A 8 2.28 13.37 -9.52
CA ILE A 8 2.90 12.34 -10.37
C ILE A 8 4.39 12.63 -10.55
N LEU A 9 5.25 11.74 -10.04
CA LEU A 9 6.71 11.93 -10.02
C LEU A 9 7.49 11.05 -11.03
N GLY A 10 6.83 10.10 -11.69
CA GLY A 10 7.46 9.19 -12.64
C GLY A 10 8.11 7.97 -11.99
N GLU A 11 9.16 7.44 -12.61
CA GLU A 11 9.89 6.25 -12.11
C GLU A 11 10.40 6.43 -10.68
N PHE A 12 10.25 5.38 -9.86
CA PHE A 12 10.77 5.33 -8.51
C PHE A 12 12.29 5.43 -8.50
N LYS A 13 12.82 6.13 -7.50
CA LYS A 13 14.26 6.24 -7.22
C LYS A 13 14.46 6.14 -5.71
N SER A 14 15.28 5.19 -5.26
CA SER A 14 15.61 5.05 -3.83
C SER A 14 16.47 6.20 -3.31
N ARG A 15 17.23 6.84 -4.20
CA ARG A 15 18.15 7.94 -3.88
C ARG A 15 18.04 9.08 -4.90
N THR A 16 18.49 10.26 -4.49
CA THR A 16 18.72 11.41 -5.37
C THR A 16 19.99 11.20 -6.21
N SER A 17 20.24 12.10 -7.17
CA SER A 17 21.48 12.10 -7.97
C SER A 17 22.75 12.24 -7.14
N VAL A 18 22.66 12.81 -5.94
CA VAL A 18 23.77 12.98 -4.99
C VAL A 18 23.84 11.86 -3.94
N GLY A 19 23.04 10.80 -4.10
CA GLY A 19 23.10 9.61 -3.25
C GLY A 19 22.32 9.71 -1.93
N THR A 20 21.67 10.83 -1.61
CA THR A 20 20.81 10.92 -0.42
C THR A 20 19.51 10.13 -0.63
N PRO A 21 18.93 9.48 0.41
CA PRO A 21 17.65 8.79 0.28
C PRO A 21 16.57 9.74 -0.25
N LYS A 22 15.81 9.31 -1.26
CA LYS A 22 14.75 10.14 -1.83
C LYS A 22 13.55 10.16 -0.88
N VAL A 23 12.98 11.35 -0.67
CA VAL A 23 11.78 11.56 0.15
C VAL A 23 10.57 11.66 -0.76
N TYR A 24 9.56 10.86 -0.46
CA TYR A 24 8.25 10.89 -1.08
C TYR A 24 7.23 11.33 -0.04
N LYS A 25 6.41 12.33 -0.36
CA LYS A 25 5.35 12.84 0.50
C LYS A 25 4.04 12.10 0.21
N LYS A 26 3.11 12.18 1.16
CA LYS A 26 1.74 11.69 0.95
C LYS A 26 1.19 12.23 -0.38
N ASN A 27 0.53 11.35 -1.14
CA ASN A 27 -0.01 11.56 -2.48
C ASN A 27 1.00 11.64 -3.63
N ASP A 28 2.29 11.47 -3.38
CA ASP A 28 3.27 11.26 -4.45
C ASP A 28 3.00 9.93 -5.15
N VAL A 29 2.99 9.94 -6.47
CA VAL A 29 2.75 8.76 -7.31
C VAL A 29 4.01 8.42 -8.10
N VAL A 30 4.40 7.15 -8.06
CA VAL A 30 5.56 6.62 -8.78
C VAL A 30 5.23 5.38 -9.58
N TYR A 31 6.06 5.09 -10.58
CA TYR A 31 6.06 3.85 -11.34
C TYR A 31 7.22 2.96 -10.90
N LEU A 32 6.97 1.65 -10.78
CA LEU A 32 8.01 0.65 -10.58
C LEU A 32 7.52 -0.68 -11.16
N ASP A 33 8.34 -1.29 -12.03
CA ASP A 33 8.09 -2.61 -12.62
C ASP A 33 6.69 -2.75 -13.28
N GLY A 34 6.22 -1.68 -13.93
CA GLY A 34 4.91 -1.64 -14.59
C GLY A 34 3.70 -1.48 -13.65
N GLU A 35 3.90 -1.44 -12.33
CA GLU A 35 2.88 -1.07 -11.36
C GLU A 35 2.97 0.44 -11.01
N THR A 36 1.81 1.05 -10.74
CA THR A 36 1.73 2.42 -10.23
C THR A 36 1.48 2.40 -8.73
N PHE A 37 2.19 3.23 -7.98
CA PHE A 37 2.08 3.30 -6.51
C PHE A 37 1.85 4.72 -6.04
N ILE A 38 1.08 4.87 -4.97
CA ILE A 38 0.89 6.15 -4.27
C ILE A 38 1.45 6.06 -2.84
N ALA A 39 2.15 7.10 -2.41
CA ALA A 39 2.61 7.23 -1.03
C ALA A 39 1.43 7.62 -0.12
N SER A 40 1.12 6.79 0.88
CA SER A 40 0.06 7.07 1.86
C SER A 40 0.50 8.01 3.00
N LYS A 41 1.81 8.14 3.18
CA LYS A 41 2.51 8.97 4.17
C LYS A 41 3.86 9.41 3.62
N THR A 42 4.65 10.13 4.41
CA THR A 42 6.04 10.41 4.05
C THR A 42 6.88 9.13 4.10
N ILE A 43 7.61 8.84 3.02
CA ILE A 43 8.45 7.66 2.84
C ILE A 43 9.87 8.10 2.48
N VAL A 44 10.89 7.53 3.11
CA VAL A 44 12.30 7.89 2.90
C VAL A 44 13.06 6.69 2.35
N GLY A 45 13.36 6.71 1.05
CA GLY A 45 14.22 5.77 0.35
C GLY A 45 13.72 4.31 0.28
N LYS A 46 12.55 3.99 0.84
CA LYS A 46 11.97 2.64 0.83
C LYS A 46 11.27 2.38 -0.50
N SER A 47 11.52 1.20 -1.06
CA SER A 47 10.99 0.79 -2.36
C SER A 47 9.48 0.46 -2.31
N PRO A 48 8.71 0.81 -3.35
CA PRO A 48 7.32 0.38 -3.54
C PRO A 48 7.09 -1.14 -3.49
N ILE A 49 8.12 -1.96 -3.75
CA ILE A 49 8.01 -3.42 -3.59
C ILE A 49 7.73 -3.86 -2.15
N LEU A 50 8.07 -3.03 -1.16
CA LEU A 50 7.76 -3.27 0.25
C LEU A 50 6.31 -2.88 0.60
N ARG A 51 5.59 -2.27 -0.35
CA ARG A 51 4.14 -2.01 -0.31
C ARG A 51 3.70 -1.32 0.98
N GLU A 52 2.56 -1.75 1.53
CA GLU A 52 1.89 -1.02 2.58
C GLU A 52 2.68 -1.06 3.90
N SER A 53 3.56 -2.05 4.09
CA SER A 53 4.45 -2.13 5.25
C SER A 53 5.34 -0.88 5.42
N VAL A 54 5.61 -0.17 4.32
CA VAL A 54 6.37 1.09 4.31
C VAL A 54 5.55 2.30 3.88
N GLY A 55 4.27 2.12 3.55
CA GLY A 55 3.34 3.19 3.15
C GLY A 55 3.12 3.35 1.65
N TRP A 56 3.58 2.43 0.79
CA TRP A 56 3.22 2.42 -0.63
C TRP A 56 1.93 1.65 -0.85
N ILE A 57 0.99 2.22 -1.60
CA ILE A 57 -0.25 1.57 -2.00
C ILE A 57 -0.20 1.37 -3.53
N SER A 58 -0.35 0.14 -4.00
CA SER A 58 -0.47 -0.13 -5.45
C SER A 58 -1.83 0.34 -5.96
N LEU A 59 -1.83 1.12 -7.04
CA LEU A 59 -3.04 1.56 -7.75
C LEU A 59 -3.49 0.54 -8.82
N ALA A 60 -2.65 -0.45 -9.14
CA ALA A 60 -2.94 -1.46 -10.15
C ALA A 60 -3.65 -2.70 -9.57
N ARG A 61 -3.47 -3.00 -8.28
CA ARG A 61 -4.09 -4.17 -7.63
C ARG A 61 -5.32 -3.76 -6.82
N ASN A 62 -6.49 -4.09 -7.35
CA ASN A 62 -7.77 -3.92 -6.63
C ASN A 62 -7.90 -4.84 -5.40
N GLN A 63 -7.06 -5.88 -5.28
CA GLN A 63 -7.08 -6.83 -4.16
C GLN A 63 -5.67 -7.41 -3.92
N VAL A 64 -5.23 -7.40 -2.66
CA VAL A 64 -3.99 -8.02 -2.17
C VAL A 64 -4.35 -9.16 -1.23
N PHE A 65 -3.65 -10.30 -1.33
CA PHE A 65 -3.79 -11.44 -0.42
C PHE A 65 -2.61 -11.44 0.56
N TYR A 66 -2.90 -11.51 1.86
CA TYR A 66 -1.94 -11.54 2.95
C TYR A 66 -1.98 -12.91 3.65
N GLU A 67 -0.83 -13.37 4.15
CA GLU A 67 -0.71 -14.63 4.90
C GLU A 67 0.10 -14.36 6.18
N SER A 68 -0.57 -14.33 7.34
CA SER A 68 0.08 -14.01 8.62
C SER A 68 -0.81 -14.36 9.83
N ALA A 69 -0.21 -14.57 11.00
CA ALA A 69 -0.94 -14.82 12.26
C ALA A 69 -1.66 -13.59 12.83
N THR A 70 -1.39 -12.40 12.30
CA THR A 70 -2.03 -11.15 12.73
C THR A 70 -2.53 -10.38 11.52
N ALA A 71 -3.64 -9.67 11.73
CA ALA A 71 -4.32 -8.93 10.69
C ALA A 71 -3.44 -7.79 10.12
N PRO A 72 -3.34 -7.65 8.79
CA PRO A 72 -2.59 -6.56 8.16
C PRO A 72 -3.14 -5.18 8.54
N VAL A 73 -2.28 -4.31 9.06
CA VAL A 73 -2.66 -2.95 9.53
C VAL A 73 -3.11 -2.04 8.38
N TYR A 74 -2.54 -2.24 7.20
CA TYR A 74 -2.72 -1.32 6.06
C TYR A 74 -3.52 -1.94 4.90
N ALA A 75 -4.26 -3.03 5.15
CA ALA A 75 -5.15 -3.61 4.15
C ALA A 75 -6.28 -2.64 3.78
N LYS A 76 -6.57 -2.54 2.48
CA LYS A 76 -7.71 -1.78 1.93
C LYS A 76 -8.92 -2.69 1.76
N ALA A 77 -10.11 -2.09 1.73
CA ALA A 77 -11.31 -2.82 1.36
C ALA A 77 -11.11 -3.60 0.05
N GLY A 78 -11.53 -4.85 0.04
CA GLY A 78 -11.29 -5.79 -1.03
C GLY A 78 -10.15 -6.75 -0.73
N ASP A 79 -9.10 -6.35 -0.01
CA ASP A 79 -7.97 -7.24 0.31
C ASP A 79 -8.41 -8.45 1.13
N GLU A 80 -7.65 -9.55 1.00
CA GLU A 80 -7.88 -10.80 1.70
C GLU A 80 -6.70 -11.12 2.63
N TRP A 81 -6.99 -11.77 3.74
CA TRP A 81 -5.99 -12.18 4.73
C TRP A 81 -6.30 -13.58 5.22
N PHE A 82 -5.36 -14.50 5.04
CA PHE A 82 -5.38 -15.82 5.67
C PHE A 82 -4.69 -15.76 7.03
N ASP A 83 -5.46 -16.04 8.08
CA ASP A 83 -4.95 -16.13 9.44
C ASP A 83 -4.32 -17.51 9.67
N THR A 84 -2.99 -17.54 9.72
CA THR A 84 -2.23 -18.78 9.89
C THR A 84 -2.40 -19.44 11.27
N THR A 85 -3.03 -18.75 12.24
CA THR A 85 -3.28 -19.30 13.59
C THR A 85 -4.55 -20.14 13.65
N ASN A 86 -5.62 -19.73 12.96
CA ASN A 86 -6.90 -20.46 12.96
C ASN A 86 -7.27 -21.08 11.59
N GLY A 87 -6.53 -20.76 10.53
CA GLY A 87 -6.75 -21.29 9.19
C GLY A 87 -7.94 -20.66 8.45
N ILE A 88 -8.42 -19.50 8.88
CA ILE A 88 -9.59 -18.82 8.32
C ILE A 88 -9.13 -17.70 7.37
N THR A 89 -9.84 -17.56 6.25
CA THR A 89 -9.64 -16.43 5.33
C THR A 89 -10.64 -15.33 5.63
N TYR A 90 -10.14 -14.10 5.67
CA TYR A 90 -10.93 -12.90 5.89
C TYR A 90 -10.83 -11.96 4.69
N LYS A 91 -11.91 -11.24 4.40
CA LYS A 91 -11.93 -10.11 3.47
C LYS A 91 -12.06 -8.80 4.22
N ARG A 92 -11.26 -7.81 3.83
CA ARG A 92 -11.33 -6.46 4.36
C ARG A 92 -12.53 -5.75 3.72
N ILE A 93 -13.38 -5.17 4.55
CA ILE A 93 -14.46 -4.28 4.11
C ILE A 93 -14.31 -2.91 4.78
N SER A 94 -14.86 -1.90 4.13
CA SER A 94 -15.04 -0.57 4.73
C SER A 94 -16.52 -0.21 4.65
N ASP A 95 -17.09 0.22 5.76
CA ASP A 95 -18.46 0.73 5.87
C ASP A 95 -18.48 2.12 6.52
N ASP A 96 -19.68 2.66 6.74
CA ASP A 96 -19.86 3.97 7.37
C ASP A 96 -19.35 4.03 8.82
N ASN A 97 -19.02 2.89 9.44
CA ASN A 97 -18.56 2.76 10.81
C ASN A 97 -17.08 2.33 10.93
N GLY A 98 -16.37 2.17 9.82
CA GLY A 98 -14.93 1.92 9.80
C GLY A 98 -14.51 0.76 8.92
N ASN A 99 -13.42 0.09 9.31
CA ASN A 99 -12.83 -1.00 8.54
C ASN A 99 -12.87 -2.31 9.33
N HIS A 100 -13.35 -3.37 8.70
CA HIS A 100 -13.59 -4.66 9.34
C HIS A 100 -12.99 -5.81 8.53
N TRP A 101 -12.64 -6.90 9.21
CA TRP A 101 -12.31 -8.18 8.59
C TRP A 101 -13.52 -9.10 8.76
N ILE A 102 -14.00 -9.66 7.66
CA ILE A 102 -15.15 -10.56 7.64
C ILE A 102 -14.68 -11.89 7.09
N GLU A 103 -15.01 -12.97 7.80
CA GLU A 103 -14.73 -14.35 7.38
C GLU A 103 -15.48 -14.69 6.09
N ILE A 104 -14.84 -15.43 5.18
CA ILE A 104 -15.39 -15.84 3.88
C ILE A 104 -15.21 -17.34 3.60
#